data_AF-A0A1E5QA90-F1
#
_entry.id   AF-A0A1E5QA90-F1
#
_cell.length_a   1.000
_cell.length_b   1.000
_cell.length_c   1.000
_cell.angle_alpha   90.00
_cell.angle_beta   90.00
_cell.angle_gamma   90.00
#
_symmetry.space_group_name_H-M   'P 1'
#
loop_
_entity.id
_entity.type
_entity.pdbx_description
1 polymer ?
#
loop_
_entity_poly.entity_id
_entity_poly.type
_entity_poly.pdbx_seq_one_letter_code
_entity_poly.pdbx_strand_id
1 'polypeptide(L)' 'MATNDKKYEESLKALGQFGAMVVVFFVAIYLAIYLNITYSPDAPWFIIVIIVGGYYIVPKAKSVMSMFDDKQPK' A
#
# COMPACT_ATOMS: atom_id res chain seq x y z
N MET A 1 20.82 21.71 -10.95
CA MET A 1 20.69 20.26 -11.20
C MET A 1 20.60 19.47 -9.88
N ALA A 2 21.42 19.75 -8.87
CA ALA A 2 21.42 19.02 -7.58
C ALA A 2 20.10 18.98 -6.77
N THR A 3 19.17 19.94 -6.96
CA THR A 3 17.90 19.98 -6.21
C THR A 3 16.85 19.00 -6.76
N ASN A 4 16.93 18.64 -8.04
CA ASN A 4 15.99 17.69 -8.66
C ASN A 4 16.34 16.24 -8.31
N ASP A 5 17.63 15.91 -8.22
CA ASP A 5 18.09 14.56 -7.90
C ASP A 5 17.70 14.15 -6.47
N LYS A 6 17.87 15.05 -5.50
CA LYS A 6 17.46 14.81 -4.10
C LYS A 6 15.96 14.58 -3.97
N LYS A 7 15.16 15.37 -4.70
CA LYS A 7 13.71 15.19 -4.75
C LYS A 7 13.32 13.88 -5.43
N TYR A 8 14.06 13.40 -6.41
CA TYR A 8 13.80 12.13 -7.09
C TYR A 8 14.11 10.94 -6.17
N GLU A 9 15.21 11.02 -5.42
CA GLU A 9 15.60 10.02 -4.43
C GLU A 9 14.58 9.91 -3.28
N GLU A 10 14.04 11.04 -2.80
CA GLU A 10 12.96 11.06 -1.82
C GLU A 10 11.67 10.39 -2.34
N SER A 11 11.30 10.65 -3.60
CA SER A 11 10.16 9.99 -4.25
C SER A 11 10.38 8.48 -4.39
N LEU A 12 11.58 8.04 -4.76
CA LEU A 12 11.94 6.61 -4.84
C LEU A 12 11.87 5.92 -3.47
N LYS A 13 12.33 6.60 -2.42
CA LYS A 13 12.26 6.08 -1.05
C LYS A 13 10.81 5.95 -0.58
N ALA A 14 9.97 6.93 -0.88
CA ALA A 14 8.53 6.89 -0.59
C ALA A 14 7.83 5.75 -1.35
N LEU A 15 8.19 5.52 -2.61
CA LEU A 15 7.70 4.39 -3.41
C LEU A 15 8.14 3.05 -2.82
N GLY A 16 9.39 2.91 -2.40
CA GLY A 16 9.90 1.70 -1.76
C GLY A 16 9.20 1.38 -0.43
N GLN A 17 8.99 2.40 0.41
CA GLN A 17 8.23 2.25 1.66
C GLN A 17 6.77 1.86 1.39
N PHE A 18 6.13 2.46 0.39
CA PHE A 18 4.78 2.10 0.00
C PHE A 18 4.70 0.68 -0.57
N GLY A 19 5.65 0.27 -1.41
CA GLY A 19 5.75 -1.10 -1.92
C GLY A 19 5.85 -2.12 -0.79
N ALA A 20 6.72 -1.89 0.20
CA ALA A 20 6.83 -2.75 1.39
C ALA A 20 5.51 -2.82 2.17
N MET A 21 4.83 -1.68 2.34
CA MET A 21 3.54 -1.61 3.01
C MET A 21 2.45 -2.41 2.30
N VAL A 22 2.42 -2.37 0.96
CA VAL A 22 1.50 -3.16 0.14
C VAL A 22 1.77 -4.66 0.30
N VAL A 23 3.03 -5.08 0.30
CA VAL A 23 3.39 -6.49 0.52
C VAL A 23 2.91 -6.97 1.90
N VAL A 24 3.13 -6.18 2.95
CA VAL A 24 2.66 -6.49 4.31
C VAL A 24 1.14 -6.62 4.35
N PHE A 25 0.41 -5.78 3.61
CA PHE A 25 -1.05 -5.87 3.53
C PHE A 25 -1.53 -7.15 2.85
N PHE A 26 -0.90 -7.57 1.75
CA PHE A 26 -1.24 -8.84 1.12
C PHE A 26 -0.96 -10.03 2.05
N VAL A 27 0.14 -10.00 2.80
CA VAL A 27 0.43 -11.02 3.82
C VAL A 27 -0.64 -11.03 4.91
N ALA A 28 -1.10 -9.86 5.37
CA ALA A 28 -2.16 -9.75 6.37
C ALA A 28 -3.50 -10.30 5.85
N ILE A 29 -3.86 -10.02 4.58
CA ILE A 29 -5.06 -10.59 3.94
C ILE A 29 -4.95 -12.12 3.87
N TYR A 30 -3.81 -12.63 3.40
CA TYR A 30 -3.59 -14.07 3.29
C TYR A 30 -3.76 -14.76 4.65
N LEU A 31 -3.16 -14.20 5.70
CA LEU A 31 -3.31 -14.72 7.06
C LEU A 31 -4.76 -14.63 7.56
N ALA A 32 -5.46 -13.52 7.29
CA ALA A 32 -6.87 -13.38 7.68
C ALA A 32 -7.75 -14.42 7.00
N ILE A 33 -7.53 -14.69 5.70
CA ILE A 33 -8.25 -15.73 4.95
C ILE A 33 -7.90 -17.12 5.51
N TYR A 34 -6.62 -17.41 5.72
CA TYR A 34 -6.17 -18.69 6.26
C TYR A 34 -6.79 -18.98 7.64
N LEU A 35 -6.76 -17.99 8.53
CA LEU A 35 -7.36 -18.10 9.87
C LEU A 35 -8.88 -18.22 9.80
N ASN A 36 -9.53 -17.52 8.86
CA ASN A 36 -10.97 -17.62 8.66
C ASN A 36 -11.38 -19.05 8.26
N ILE A 37 -10.72 -19.61 7.24
CA ILE A 37 -10.98 -20.98 6.79
C ILE A 37 -10.71 -22.00 7.91
N THR A 38 -9.65 -21.77 8.70
CA THR A 38 -9.23 -22.70 9.75
C THR A 38 -10.13 -22.67 11.00
N TYR A 39 -10.58 -21.50 11.43
CA TYR A 39 -11.25 -21.33 12.73
C TYR A 39 -12.71 -20.87 12.66
N SER A 40 -13.13 -20.22 11.56
CA SER A 40 -14.47 -19.63 11.45
C SER A 40 -14.95 -19.55 10.00
N PRO A 41 -15.09 -20.71 9.31
CA PRO A 41 -15.43 -20.75 7.88
C PRO A 41 -16.84 -20.22 7.59
N ASP A 42 -17.75 -20.25 8.58
CA ASP A 42 -19.14 -19.83 8.40
C ASP A 42 -19.33 -18.31 8.29
N ALA A 43 -18.38 -17.53 8.82
CA ALA A 43 -18.47 -16.08 8.87
C ALA A 43 -17.21 -15.45 8.22
N PRO A 44 -17.31 -14.83 7.03
CA PRO A 44 -16.15 -14.35 6.28
C PRO A 44 -15.60 -13.01 6.81
N TRP A 45 -15.16 -12.98 8.07
CA TRP A 45 -14.70 -11.75 8.73
C TRP A 45 -13.44 -11.14 8.09
N PHE A 46 -12.67 -11.92 7.31
CA PHE A 46 -11.53 -11.43 6.54
C PHE A 46 -11.90 -10.30 5.56
N ILE A 47 -13.17 -10.22 5.14
CA ILE A 47 -13.69 -9.13 4.30
C ILE A 47 -13.50 -7.77 4.99
N ILE A 48 -13.68 -7.72 6.32
CA ILE A 48 -13.48 -6.49 7.11
C ILE A 48 -12.01 -6.06 7.03
N VAL A 49 -11.08 -7.01 7.12
CA VAL A 49 -9.63 -6.74 7.01
C VAL A 49 -9.29 -6.15 5.63
N ILE A 50 -9.88 -6.70 4.56
CA ILE A 50 -9.71 -6.18 3.19
C ILE A 50 -10.25 -4.75 3.08
N ILE A 51 -11.46 -4.48 3.58
CA ILE A 51 -12.09 -3.16 3.50
C ILE A 51 -11.28 -2.12 4.28
N VAL A 52 -10.94 -2.42 5.54
CA VAL A 52 -10.21 -1.50 6.42
C VAL A 52 -8.80 -1.23 5.89
N GLY A 53 -8.07 -2.28 5.49
CA GLY A 53 -6.73 -2.09 4.96
C GLY A 53 -6.73 -1.44 3.57
N GLY A 54 -7.72 -1.72 2.73
CA GLY A 54 -7.94 -1.02 1.46
C GLY A 54 -8.17 0.48 1.68
N TYR A 55 -9.03 0.85 2.64
CA TYR A 55 -9.26 2.24 3.01
C TYR A 55 -7.98 2.95 3.47
N TYR A 56 -7.07 2.26 4.14
CA TYR A 56 -5.80 2.83 4.60
C TYR A 56 -4.73 2.94 3.50
N ILE A 57 -4.71 2.00 2.54
CA ILE A 57 -3.70 1.94 1.48
C ILE A 57 -4.01 2.85 0.31
N VAL A 58 -5.27 2.94 -0.11
CA VAL A 58 -5.70 3.76 -1.24
C VAL A 58 -5.25 5.24 -1.14
N PRO A 59 -5.43 5.96 -0.01
CA PRO A 59 -4.98 7.35 0.08
C PRO A 59 -3.46 7.47 0.06
N LYS A 60 -2.73 6.49 0.62
CA LYS A 60 -1.26 6.46 0.55
C LYS A 60 -0.76 6.20 -0.87
N ALA A 61 -1.45 5.34 -1.61
CA ALA A 61 -1.17 5.10 -3.02
C ALA A 61 -1.32 6.40 -3.84
N LYS A 62 -2.42 7.13 -3.65
CA LYS A 62 -2.65 8.43 -4.28
C LYS A 62 -1.57 9.44 -3.93
N SER A 63 -1.18 9.52 -2.66
CA SER A 63 -0.13 10.44 -2.21
C SER A 63 1.24 10.11 -2.81
N VAL A 64 1.57 8.82 -3.00
CA VAL A 64 2.83 8.44 -3.64
C VAL A 64 2.79 8.76 -5.13
N MET A 65 1.69 8.42 -5.83
CA MET A 65 1.53 8.72 -7.26
C MET A 65 1.59 10.23 -7.55
N SER A 66 0.96 11.07 -6.72
CA SER A 66 1.00 12.53 -6.91
C SER A 66 2.41 13.11 -6.78
N MET A 67 3.31 12.48 -6.00
CA MET A 67 4.71 12.92 -5.90
C MET A 67 5.52 12.69 -7.19
N PHE A 68 5.03 11.84 -8.09
CA PHE A 68 5.63 11.57 -9.40
C PHE A 68 4.93 12.34 -10.53
N ASP A 69 3.62 12.59 -10.44
CA ASP A 69 2.88 13.39 -11.44
C ASP A 69 3.31 14.87 -11.46
N ASP A 70 3.61 15.47 -10.30
CA ASP A 70 4.09 16.86 -10.20
C ASP A 70 5.48 17.09 -10.86
N LYS A 71 6.13 16.04 -11.36
CA LYS A 71 7.49 16.07 -11.92
C LYS A 71 7.61 15.59 -13.36
N GLN A 72 6.51 15.26 -14.05
CA GLN A 72 6.60 15.02 -15.49
C GLN A 72 6.81 16.37 -16.22
N PRO A 73 7.96 16.61 -16.88
CA PRO A 73 8.06 17.73 -17.80
C PRO A 73 7.09 17.48 -18.95
N LYS A 74 6.14 18.40 -19.15
CA LYS A 74 5.46 18.54 -20.44
C LYS A 74 6.46 18.96 -21.51
#